data_AF-A0A523HK64-F1
#
_entry.id   AF-A0A523HK64-F1
#
_cell.length_a   1.000
_cell.length_b   1.000
_cell.length_c   1.000
_cell.angle_alpha   90.00
_cell.angle_beta   90.00
_cell.angle_gamma   90.00
#
_symmetry.space_group_name_H-M   'P 1'
#
loop_
_entity.id
_entity.type
_entity.pdbx_description
1 polymer ?
#
loop_
_entity_poly.entity_id
_entity_poly.type
_entity_poly.pdbx_seq_one_letter_code
_entity_poly.pdbx_strand_id
1 'polypeptide(L)' 'MDLDAAIKVRHYSPKTDKTYASWIIRLQYFAKKKAPELLTAQDVKSFLTDLAVKRKVEASTQNQAFYVIYF' A
#
# COMPACT_ATOMS: atom_id res chain seq x y z
N MET A 1 10.79 6.16 -1.85
CA MET A 1 9.44 6.49 -1.34
C MET A 1 9.51 6.41 0.17
N ASP A 2 9.74 7.55 0.83
CA ASP A 2 9.96 7.68 2.28
C ASP A 2 8.64 7.63 3.04
N LEU A 3 8.02 6.45 3.05
CA LEU A 3 6.75 6.22 3.70
C LEU A 3 6.85 6.29 5.23
N ASP A 4 8.04 5.99 5.76
CA ASP A 4 8.37 6.13 7.18
C ASP A 4 8.36 7.60 7.63
N ALA A 5 8.72 8.53 6.73
CA ALA A 5 8.67 9.97 6.98
C ALA A 5 7.23 10.49 6.98
N ALA A 6 6.38 10.02 6.06
CA ALA A 6 4.98 10.45 5.97
C ALA A 6 4.17 10.06 7.23
N ILE A 7 4.42 8.88 7.79
CA ILE A 7 3.77 8.38 9.02
C ILE A 7 4.24 9.16 10.26
N LYS A 8 5.56 9.40 10.39
CA LYS A 8 6.13 10.16 11.52
C LYS A 8 5.74 11.64 11.53
N VAL A 9 5.57 12.27 10.35
CA VAL A 9 5.28 13.71 10.24
C VAL A 9 3.80 14.03 10.53
N ARG A 10 2.86 13.08 10.36
CA ARG A 10 1.42 13.39 10.38
C ARG A 10 0.63 12.94 11.61
N HIS A 11 1.24 12.34 12.63
CA HIS A 11 0.53 11.90 13.86
C HIS A 11 -0.76 11.14 13.55
N TYR A 12 -0.71 10.21 12.59
CA TYR A 12 -1.88 9.42 12.25
C TYR A 12 -2.34 8.58 13.45
N SER A 13 -3.65 8.34 13.55
CA SER A 13 -4.18 7.52 14.64
C SER A 13 -3.57 6.10 14.58
N PRO A 14 -3.40 5.40 15.72
CA PRO A 14 -2.83 4.05 15.75
C PRO A 14 -3.56 3.03 14.86
N LYS A 15 -4.83 3.30 14.56
CA LYS A 15 -5.66 2.47 13.67
C LYS A 15 -5.31 2.71 12.20
N THR A 16 -5.06 3.97 11.84
CA THR A 16 -4.61 4.38 10.51
C THR A 16 -3.22 3.83 10.23
N ASP A 17 -2.29 3.93 11.18
CA ASP A 17 -0.92 3.40 11.02
C ASP A 17 -0.90 1.88 10.76
N LYS A 18 -1.73 1.11 11.46
CA LYS A 18 -1.82 -0.34 11.25
C LYS A 18 -2.35 -0.70 9.87
N THR A 19 -3.38 -0.01 9.39
CA THR A 19 -3.91 -0.23 8.04
C THR A 19 -2.87 0.11 6.99
N TYR A 20 -2.15 1.23 7.16
CA TYR A 20 -1.10 1.65 6.23
C TYR A 20 0.05 0.63 6.18
N ALA A 21 0.59 0.24 7.35
CA ALA A 21 1.61 -0.80 7.46
C ALA A 21 1.17 -2.12 6.78
N SER A 22 -0.09 -2.51 6.97
CA SER A 22 -0.61 -3.75 6.38
C SER A 22 -0.61 -3.75 4.85
N TRP A 23 -0.90 -2.61 4.21
CA TRP A 23 -0.92 -2.49 2.75
C TRP A 23 0.48 -2.48 2.16
N ILE A 24 1.42 -1.83 2.84
CA ILE A 24 2.84 -1.80 2.43
C ILE A 24 3.43 -3.20 2.47
N ILE A 25 3.19 -3.94 3.55
CA ILE A 25 3.64 -5.33 3.67
C ILE A 25 3.04 -6.16 2.55
N ARG A 26 1.72 -6.04 2.29
CA ARG A 26 1.06 -6.77 1.19
C ARG A 26 1.65 -6.43 -0.18
N LEU A 27 1.94 -5.16 -0.44
CA LEU A 27 2.58 -4.71 -1.68
C LEU A 27 3.99 -5.28 -1.82
N GLN A 28 4.81 -5.24 -0.76
CA GLN A 28 6.14 -5.85 -0.77
C GLN A 28 6.08 -7.35 -1.03
N TYR A 29 5.15 -8.07 -0.39
CA TYR A 29 4.95 -9.50 -0.64
C TYR A 29 4.53 -9.78 -2.09
N PHE A 30 3.59 -8.98 -2.62
CA PHE A 30 3.15 -9.09 -4.01
C PHE A 30 4.31 -8.85 -4.99
N ALA A 31 5.14 -7.86 -4.71
CA ALA A 31 6.32 -7.50 -5.48
C ALA A 31 7.53 -8.42 -5.23
N LYS A 32 7.32 -9.64 -4.72
CA LYS A 32 8.37 -10.64 -4.44
C LYS A 32 9.47 -10.14 -3.50
N LYS A 33 9.08 -9.38 -2.46
CA LYS A 33 9.99 -8.76 -1.47
C LYS A 33 11.00 -7.77 -2.10
N LYS A 34 10.64 -7.11 -3.20
CA LYS A 34 11.39 -5.94 -3.67
C LYS A 34 11.49 -4.92 -2.53
N ALA A 35 12.67 -4.32 -2.39
CA ALA A 35 12.86 -3.19 -1.51
C ALA A 35 11.90 -2.05 -1.91
N PRO A 36 11.36 -1.26 -0.97
CA PRO A 36 10.39 -0.19 -1.27
C PRO A 36 10.88 0.82 -2.30
N GLU A 37 12.19 1.07 -2.32
CA GLU A 37 12.88 1.94 -3.28
C GLU A 37 12.96 1.38 -4.71
N LEU A 38 12.77 0.07 -4.87
CA LEU A 38 12.76 -0.63 -6.17
C LEU A 38 11.34 -0.85 -6.70
N LEU A 39 10.31 -0.42 -5.95
CA LEU A 39 8.92 -0.50 -6.40
C LEU A 39 8.67 0.52 -7.51
N THR A 40 8.11 0.05 -8.62
CA THR A 40 7.73 0.89 -9.75
C THR A 40 6.22 1.18 -9.73
N ALA A 41 5.79 2.23 -10.44
CA ALA A 41 4.36 2.50 -10.64
C ALA A 41 3.61 1.31 -11.26
N GLN A 42 4.29 0.49 -12.06
CA GLN A 42 3.73 -0.72 -12.65
C GLN A 42 3.49 -1.82 -11.60
N ASP A 43 4.38 -1.97 -10.62
CA ASP A 43 4.19 -2.91 -9.50
C ASP A 43 2.96 -2.53 -8.68
N VAL A 44 2.77 -1.23 -8.41
CA VAL A 44 1.60 -0.68 -7.70
C VAL A 44 0.32 -0.93 -8.49
N LYS A 45 0.32 -0.61 -9.79
CA LYS A 45 -0.86 -0.82 -10.65
C LYS A 45 -1.26 -2.30 -10.70
N SER A 46 -0.27 -3.17 -10.84
CA SER A 46 -0.48 -4.63 -10.88
C SER A 46 -1.05 -5.15 -9.55
N PHE A 47 -0.57 -4.64 -8.42
CA PHE A 47 -1.10 -4.97 -7.11
C PHE A 47 -2.56 -4.53 -6.93
N LEU A 48 -2.90 -3.31 -7.32
CA LEU A 48 -4.27 -2.80 -7.24
C LEU A 48 -5.23 -3.57 -8.15
N THR A 49 -4.77 -3.99 -9.34
CA THR A 49 -5.54 -4.86 -10.22
C THR A 49 -5.74 -6.25 -9.62
N ASP A 50 -4.72 -6.83 -8.97
CA ASP A 50 -4.83 -8.11 -8.28
C ASP A 50 -5.88 -8.06 -7.15
N LEU A 51 -5.89 -6.96 -6.38
CA LEU A 51 -6.88 -6.72 -5.34
C LEU A 51 -8.31 -6.73 -5.87
N ALA A 52 -8.56 -6.03 -6.99
CA ALA A 52 -9.89 -5.95 -7.59
C ALA A 52 -10.32 -7.26 -8.26
N VAL A 53 -9.42 -7.88 -9.03
CA VAL A 53 -9.78 -9.01 -9.91
C VAL A 53 -9.68 -10.35 -9.20
N LYS A 54 -8.59 -10.59 -8.48
CA LYS A 54 -8.34 -11.89 -7.82
C LYS A 54 -8.87 -11.93 -6.40
N ARG A 55 -8.65 -10.86 -5.63
CA ARG A 55 -9.07 -10.79 -4.23
C ARG A 55 -10.49 -10.25 -4.06
N LYS A 56 -11.09 -9.71 -5.13
CA LYS A 56 -12.46 -9.18 -5.18
C LYS A 56 -12.78 -8.27 -3.98
N VAL A 57 -11.80 -7.44 -3.59
CA VAL A 57 -12.03 -6.51 -2.49
C VAL A 57 -13.00 -5.42 -2.92
N GLU A 58 -13.82 -4.96 -1.98
CA GLU A 58 -14.71 -3.81 -2.20
C GLU A 58 -13.93 -2.58 -2.68
N ALA A 59 -14.55 -1.76 -3.53
CA ALA A 59 -13.92 -0.56 -4.08
C ALA A 59 -13.41 0.40 -3.00
N SER A 60 -14.12 0.49 -1.87
CA SER A 60 -13.69 1.27 -0.70
C SER A 60 -12.39 0.75 -0.07
N THR A 61 -12.17 -0.56 -0.09
CA THR A 61 -10.96 -1.22 0.41
C THR A 61 -9.79 -1.02 -0.56
N GLN A 62 -10.07 -1.06 -1.87
CA GLN A 62 -9.08 -0.74 -2.89
C GLN A 62 -8.63 0.74 -2.81
N ASN A 63 -9.57 1.66 -2.58
CA ASN A 63 -9.27 3.08 -2.42
C ASN A 63 -8.41 3.35 -1.17
N GLN A 64 -8.66 2.65 -0.07
CA GLN A 64 -7.78 2.72 1.10
C GLN A 64 -6.35 2.28 0.76
N ALA A 65 -6.18 1.19 0.02
CA ALA A 65 -4.86 0.74 -0.43
C ALA A 65 -4.20 1.75 -1.38
N PHE A 66 -4.96 2.36 -2.30
CA PHE A 66 -4.46 3.38 -3.22
C PHE A 66 -3.92 4.60 -2.48
N TYR A 67 -4.71 5.17 -1.55
CA TYR A 67 -4.27 6.34 -0.78
C TYR A 67 -3.00 6.09 0.02
N VAL A 68 -2.81 4.87 0.55
CA VAL A 68 -1.61 4.49 1.30
C VAL A 68 -0.37 4.43 0.42
N ILE A 69 -0.52 3.97 -0.82
CA ILE A 69 0.61 3.76 -1.73
C ILE A 69 0.97 5.04 -2.49
N TYR A 70 0.02 5.96 -2.64
CA TYR A 70 0.25 7.24 -3.34
C TYR A 70 0.62 8.41 -2.41
N PHE A 71 0.40 8.25 -1.11
CA PHE A 71 0.96 9.15 -0.08
C PHE A 71 2.41 8.79 0.24
#